data_AF-M3AUW7-F1
#
_entry.id   AF-M3AUW7-F1
#
_cell.length_a   1.000
_cell.length_b   1.000
_cell.length_c   1.000
_cell.angle_alpha   90.00
_cell.angle_beta   90.00
_cell.angle_gamma   90.00
#
_symmetry.space_group_name_H-M   'P 1'
#
loop_
_entity.id
_entity.type
_entity.pdbx_description
1 polymer ?
#
loop_
_entity_poly.entity_id
_entity_poly.type
_entity_poly.pdbx_seq_one_letter_code
_entity_poly.pdbx_strand_id
1 'polypeptide(L)'
;NPPTVHVAIQNKNTATPLTLLTWDTPIDPSALNTGVLSLSDTSTGEAIPGPELKLNRLRPPPRDALVTIAPGDMVEKEVELVAPWIPRDGRSITVRAQGSWRAIWPKGKEDVSDEEL
;
A
#
# COMPACT_ATOMS: atom_id res chain seq x y z
N ASN A 1 -4.07 22.47 -2.10
CA ASN A 1 -4.29 21.02 -1.88
C ASN A 1 -3.17 20.27 -2.55
N PRO A 2 -2.47 19.38 -1.84
CA PRO A 2 -1.47 18.52 -2.45
C PRO A 2 -2.13 17.56 -3.46
N PRO A 3 -1.39 17.07 -4.46
CA PRO A 3 -1.86 15.97 -5.30
C PRO A 3 -2.07 14.72 -4.44
N THR A 4 -3.20 14.05 -4.61
CA THR A 4 -3.60 12.88 -3.81
C THR A 4 -3.93 11.72 -4.74
N VAL A 5 -3.46 10.53 -4.39
CA VAL A 5 -3.79 9.28 -5.07
C VAL A 5 -4.80 8.51 -4.21
N HIS A 6 -5.97 8.25 -4.77
CA HIS A 6 -6.94 7.35 -4.16
C HIS A 6 -6.57 5.90 -4.47
N VAL A 7 -6.40 5.11 -3.42
CA VAL A 7 -6.04 3.69 -3.48
C VAL A 7 -7.20 2.89 -2.92
N ALA A 8 -7.59 1.84 -3.64
CA ALA A 8 -8.65 0.92 -3.24
C ALA A 8 -8.17 -0.53 -3.37
N ILE A 9 -8.36 -1.33 -2.32
CA ILE A 9 -8.18 -2.77 -2.35
C ILE A 9 -9.56 -3.41 -2.14
N GLN A 10 -10.04 -4.16 -3.13
CA GLN A 10 -11.34 -4.81 -3.09
C GLN A 10 -11.21 -6.32 -2.90
N ASN A 11 -11.95 -6.87 -1.94
CA ASN A 11 -12.17 -8.30 -1.83
C ASN A 11 -13.29 -8.72 -2.81
N LYS A 12 -12.89 -9.34 -3.93
CA LYS A 12 -13.84 -9.83 -4.94
C LYS A 12 -14.54 -11.15 -4.57
N ASN A 13 -14.11 -11.81 -3.49
CA ASN A 13 -14.80 -13.01 -2.99
C ASN A 13 -16.06 -12.57 -2.24
N THR A 14 -17.20 -13.20 -2.53
CA THR A 14 -18.51 -12.86 -1.95
C THR A 14 -18.90 -13.68 -0.72
N ALA A 15 -18.10 -14.68 -0.33
CA ALA A 15 -18.37 -15.56 0.80
C ALA A 15 -17.27 -15.53 1.88
N THR A 16 -16.03 -15.21 1.51
CA THR A 16 -14.86 -15.36 2.38
C THR A 16 -14.21 -14.00 2.65
N PRO A 17 -13.98 -13.62 3.92
CA PRO A 17 -13.24 -12.41 4.23
C PRO A 17 -11.76 -12.56 3.82
N LEU A 18 -11.11 -11.42 3.61
CA LEU A 18 -9.72 -11.34 3.22
C LEU A 18 -8.97 -10.50 4.24
N THR A 19 -8.03 -11.08 4.97
CA THR A 19 -7.11 -10.32 5.82
C THR A 19 -5.77 -10.16 5.11
N LEU A 20 -5.20 -8.97 5.17
CA LEU A 20 -3.88 -8.68 4.62
C LEU A 20 -3.01 -7.95 5.65
N LEU A 21 -1.71 -8.25 5.61
CA LEU A 21 -0.72 -7.44 6.30
C LEU A 21 -0.51 -6.15 5.49
N THR A 22 -0.76 -5.00 6.09
CA THR A 22 -0.70 -3.69 5.40
C THR A 22 0.71 -3.31 4.92
N TRP A 23 1.74 -3.97 5.45
CA TRP A 23 3.13 -3.65 5.14
C TRP A 23 3.50 -3.97 3.69
N ASP A 24 4.17 -3.03 3.06
CA ASP A 24 4.55 -3.08 1.63
C ASP A 24 3.34 -3.22 0.70
N THR A 25 2.18 -2.70 1.13
CA THR A 25 0.98 -2.56 0.29
C THR A 25 0.69 -1.09 0.01
N PRO A 26 -0.12 -0.76 -1.00
CA PRO A 26 -0.47 0.63 -1.32
C PRO A 26 -1.18 1.38 -0.17
N ILE A 27 -1.74 0.65 0.81
CA ILE A 27 -2.35 1.25 2.00
C ILE A 27 -1.38 1.37 3.20
N ASP A 28 -0.12 0.96 3.04
CA ASP A 28 0.94 1.22 4.02
C ASP A 28 1.15 2.73 4.20
N PRO A 29 1.20 3.28 5.42
CA PRO A 29 1.57 4.68 5.64
C PRO A 29 2.91 5.07 5.02
N SER A 30 3.82 4.11 4.83
CA SER A 30 5.14 4.33 4.25
C SER A 30 5.21 4.06 2.74
N ALA A 31 4.09 3.70 2.08
CA ALA A 31 4.05 3.20 0.70
C ALA A 31 4.77 4.11 -0.32
N LEU A 32 4.67 5.43 -0.13
CA LEU A 32 5.33 6.40 -1.00
C LEU A 32 6.87 6.28 -0.91
N ASN A 33 7.42 6.05 0.28
CA ASN A 33 8.87 6.03 0.48
C ASN A 33 9.50 4.63 0.38
N THR A 34 8.71 3.55 0.50
CA THR A 34 9.21 2.17 0.40
C THR A 34 9.25 1.64 -1.03
N GLY A 35 8.75 2.41 -2.01
CA GLY A 35 8.75 2.03 -3.43
C GLY A 35 7.52 1.21 -3.87
N VAL A 36 6.53 1.04 -3.00
CA VAL A 36 5.25 0.41 -3.35
C VAL A 36 4.48 1.26 -4.37
N LEU A 37 4.56 2.59 -4.22
CA LEU A 37 4.11 3.52 -5.24
C LEU A 37 5.32 3.99 -6.05
N SER A 38 5.38 3.55 -7.31
CA SER A 38 6.38 4.04 -8.27
C SER A 38 5.83 5.22 -9.06
N LEU A 39 6.71 6.20 -9.27
CA LEU A 39 6.41 7.41 -10.02
C LEU A 39 7.24 7.44 -11.29
N SER A 40 6.63 7.89 -12.38
CA SER A 40 7.33 8.21 -13.63
C SER A 40 6.78 9.49 -14.23
N ASP A 41 7.62 10.22 -14.96
CA ASP A 41 7.16 11.35 -15.78
C ASP A 41 6.16 10.84 -16.83
N THR A 42 4.99 11.47 -16.94
CA THR A 42 3.95 11.03 -17.87
C THR A 42 4.35 11.24 -19.32
N SER A 43 5.17 12.26 -19.60
CA SER A 43 5.55 12.64 -20.97
C SER A 43 6.71 11.81 -21.52
N THR A 44 7.71 11.52 -20.68
CA THR A 44 8.91 10.78 -21.12
C THR A 44 8.88 9.30 -20.71
N GLY A 45 8.06 8.93 -19.73
CA GLY A 45 8.06 7.60 -19.11
C GLY A 45 9.26 7.36 -18.20
N GLU A 46 10.13 8.35 -17.99
CA GLU A 46 11.31 8.23 -17.14
C GLU A 46 10.91 8.07 -15.67
N ALA A 47 11.55 7.14 -14.97
CA ALA A 47 11.30 6.90 -13.56
C ALA A 47 11.71 8.12 -12.73
N ILE A 48 10.88 8.49 -11.76
CA ILE A 48 11.20 9.49 -10.73
C ILE A 48 11.66 8.69 -9.51
N PRO A 49 12.99 8.60 -9.25
CA PRO A 49 13.51 7.72 -8.22
C PRO A 49 13.09 8.21 -6.84
N GLY A 50 12.43 7.32 -6.09
CA GLY A 50 12.16 7.49 -4.68
C GLY A 50 13.32 6.98 -3.81
N PRO A 51 13.22 7.14 -2.48
CA PRO A 51 14.27 6.74 -1.55
C PRO A 51 14.36 5.22 -1.32
N GLU A 52 13.38 4.44 -1.79
CA GLU A 52 13.31 2.97 -1.65
C GLU A 52 13.67 2.48 -0.23
N LEU A 53 13.09 3.14 0.78
CA LEU A 53 13.45 2.93 2.17
C LEU A 53 13.20 1.49 2.60
N LYS A 54 14.24 0.86 3.13
CA LYS A 54 14.15 -0.44 3.79
C LYS A 54 13.82 -0.23 5.26
N LEU A 55 12.54 -0.40 5.60
CA LEU A 55 12.06 -0.22 6.97
C LEU A 55 12.31 -1.48 7.80
N ASN A 56 12.96 -1.32 8.95
CA ASN A 56 13.02 -2.35 9.97
C ASN A 56 11.72 -2.31 10.78
N ARG A 57 10.99 -3.44 10.82
CA ARG A 57 9.70 -3.52 11.50
C ARG A 57 9.74 -4.56 12.62
N LEU A 58 9.00 -4.28 13.69
CA LEU A 58 8.86 -5.19 14.83
C LEU A 58 8.31 -6.55 14.35
N ARG A 59 8.82 -7.65 14.88
CA ARG A 59 8.28 -8.99 14.59
C ARG A 59 7.87 -9.70 15.88
N PRO A 60 6.72 -10.40 15.90
CA PRO A 60 5.71 -10.48 14.83
C PRO A 60 5.02 -9.12 14.56
N PRO A 61 4.37 -8.93 13.39
CA PRO A 61 3.54 -7.76 13.14
C PRO A 61 2.48 -7.57 14.24
N PRO A 62 2.24 -6.33 14.68
CA PRO A 62 1.17 -6.05 15.63
C PRO A 62 -0.20 -6.23 14.95
N ARG A 63 -1.24 -6.51 15.75
CA ARG A 63 -2.59 -6.81 15.26
C ARG A 63 -3.25 -5.67 14.48
N ASP A 64 -2.85 -4.43 14.73
CA ASP A 64 -3.30 -3.25 14.00
C ASP A 64 -2.63 -3.09 12.62
N ALA A 65 -1.54 -3.82 12.35
CA ALA A 65 -0.96 -3.91 11.02
C ALA A 65 -1.76 -4.82 10.08
N LEU A 66 -2.76 -5.56 10.60
CA LEU A 66 -3.66 -6.39 9.82
C LEU A 66 -4.96 -5.66 9.51
N VAL A 67 -5.41 -5.76 8.27
CA VAL A 67 -6.71 -5.25 7.81
C VAL A 67 -7.52 -6.41 7.25
N THR A 68 -8.75 -6.57 7.74
CA THR A 68 -9.73 -7.50 7.19
C THR A 68 -10.68 -6.74 6.28
N ILE A 69 -10.91 -7.28 5.09
CA ILE A 69 -11.87 -6.80 4.10
C ILE A 69 -12.98 -7.84 4.03
N ALA A 70 -14.22 -7.42 4.34
CA ALA A 70 -15.38 -8.29 4.30
C ALA A 70 -15.64 -8.81 2.87
N PRO A 71 -16.43 -9.89 2.70
CA PRO A 71 -16.77 -10.38 1.37
C PRO A 71 -17.47 -9.31 0.52
N GLY A 72 -16.98 -9.10 -0.71
CA GLY A 72 -17.47 -8.08 -1.64
C GLY A 72 -17.08 -6.64 -1.31
N ASP A 73 -16.43 -6.40 -0.16
CA ASP A 73 -16.13 -5.07 0.34
C ASP A 73 -14.75 -4.57 -0.11
N MET A 74 -14.42 -3.33 0.26
CA MET A 74 -13.13 -2.71 -0.05
C MET A 74 -12.59 -1.87 1.10
N VAL A 75 -11.26 -1.73 1.12
CA VAL A 75 -10.57 -0.74 1.94
C VAL A 75 -9.98 0.32 1.03
N GLU A 76 -10.14 1.57 1.44
CA GLU A 76 -9.72 2.75 0.69
C GLU A 76 -8.73 3.59 1.49
N LYS A 77 -7.84 4.26 0.78
CA LYS A 77 -6.88 5.19 1.38
C LYS A 77 -6.51 6.28 0.40
N GLU A 78 -6.46 7.50 0.90
CA GLU A 78 -5.85 8.63 0.21
C GLU A 78 -4.36 8.72 0.56
N VAL A 79 -3.51 8.76 -0.46
CA VAL A 79 -2.07 8.96 -0.32
C VAL A 79 -1.71 10.31 -0.90
N GLU A 80 -1.32 11.24 -0.03
CA GLU A 80 -0.80 12.53 -0.45
C GLU A 80 0.60 12.37 -1.05
N LEU A 81 0.83 12.93 -2.23
CA LEU A 81 2.14 12.92 -2.90
C LEU A 81 3.01 14.06 -2.36
N VAL A 82 3.27 14.03 -1.05
CA VAL A 82 4.04 15.04 -0.33
C VAL A 82 5.27 14.40 0.29
N ALA A 83 6.41 14.49 -0.40
CA ALA A 83 7.71 14.13 0.13
C ALA A 83 8.82 14.99 -0.52
N PRO A 84 10.01 15.11 0.08
CA PRO A 84 11.10 15.94 -0.45
C PRO A 84 11.58 15.56 -1.86
N TRP A 85 11.44 14.29 -2.24
CA TRP A 85 11.87 13.76 -3.54
C TRP A 85 10.81 13.89 -4.63
N ILE A 86 9.59 14.30 -4.29
CA ILE A 86 8.51 14.51 -5.27
C ILE A 86 8.75 15.83 -6.01
N PRO A 87 8.81 15.83 -7.35
CA PRO A 87 8.97 17.05 -8.13
C PRO A 87 7.89 18.08 -7.83
N ARG A 88 8.29 19.36 -7.72
CA ARG A 88 7.39 20.50 -7.50
C ARG A 88 7.40 21.50 -8.67
N ASP A 89 7.92 21.07 -9.80
CA ASP A 89 8.06 21.85 -11.04
C ASP A 89 6.81 21.82 -11.93
N GLY A 90 5.73 21.20 -11.45
CA GLY A 90 4.42 21.19 -12.13
C GLY A 90 4.29 20.16 -13.26
N ARG A 91 5.26 19.25 -13.42
CA ARG A 91 5.17 18.18 -14.43
C ARG A 91 4.06 17.17 -14.10
N SER A 92 3.52 16.53 -15.14
CA SER A 92 2.58 15.41 -14.99
C SER A 92 3.32 14.14 -14.59
N ILE A 93 2.80 13.43 -13.60
CA ILE A 93 3.36 12.18 -13.10
C ILE A 93 2.36 11.04 -13.21
N THR A 94 2.86 9.86 -13.56
CA THR A 94 2.11 8.61 -13.51
C THR A 94 2.48 7.90 -12.22
N VAL A 95 1.48 7.46 -11.45
CA VAL A 95 1.68 6.66 -10.24
C VAL A 95 1.23 5.23 -10.49
N ARG A 96 2.03 4.26 -10.08
CA ARG A 96 1.68 2.83 -10.14
C ARG A 96 1.92 2.16 -8.79
N ALA A 97 0.94 1.41 -8.33
CA ALA A 97 1.13 0.47 -7.24
C ALA A 97 1.76 -0.82 -7.77
N GLN A 98 2.92 -1.20 -7.24
CA GLN A 98 3.63 -2.42 -7.63
C GLN A 98 4.33 -3.05 -6.42
N GLY A 99 4.64 -4.34 -6.52
CA GLY A 99 5.35 -5.09 -5.50
C GLY A 99 4.68 -6.40 -5.13
N SER A 100 5.15 -7.00 -4.04
CA SER A 100 4.64 -8.26 -3.51
C SER A 100 4.03 -8.04 -2.14
N TRP A 101 2.83 -8.55 -1.95
CA TRP A 101 2.16 -8.45 -0.66
C TRP A 101 2.75 -9.51 0.26
N ARG A 102 3.12 -9.11 1.47
CA ARG A 102 3.85 -9.98 2.38
C ARG A 102 3.03 -11.16 2.88
N ALA A 103 1.76 -10.93 3.18
CA ALA A 103 0.89 -11.96 3.70
C ALA A 103 -0.59 -11.60 3.46
N ILE A 104 -1.36 -12.64 3.16
CA ILE A 104 -2.79 -12.60 2.88
C ILE A 104 -3.40 -13.88 3.46
N TRP A 105 -4.51 -13.76 4.19
CA TRP A 105 -5.22 -14.87 4.79
C TRP A 105 -6.72 -14.83 4.40
N PRO A 106 -7.34 -15.96 4.01
CA PRO A 106 -8.76 -16.02 3.66
C PRO A 106 -9.65 -16.20 4.91
N LYS A 107 -9.44 -15.36 5.93
CA LYS A 107 -10.15 -15.38 7.22
C LYS A 107 -10.10 -14.01 7.89
N GLY A 108 -10.84 -13.83 8.99
CA GLY A 108 -10.78 -12.61 9.80
C GLY A 108 -9.44 -12.46 10.53
N LYS A 109 -9.05 -11.24 10.87
CA LYS A 109 -7.76 -10.96 11.54
C LYS A 109 -7.69 -11.52 12.95
N GLU A 110 -8.85 -11.70 13.57
CA GLU A 110 -9.08 -12.37 14.86
C GLU A 110 -8.76 -13.88 14.79
N ASP A 111 -8.89 -14.49 13.61
CA ASP A 111 -8.61 -15.91 13.38
C ASP A 111 -7.18 -16.18 12.89
N VAL A 112 -6.39 -15.14 12.65
CA VAL A 112 -4.95 -15.27 12.33
C VAL A 112 -4.21 -15.57 13.64
N SER A 113 -3.52 -16.69 13.76
CA SER A 113 -2.79 -17.05 14.96
C SER A 113 -1.44 -16.32 15.05
N ASP A 114 -0.82 -16.30 16.22
CA ASP A 114 0.51 -15.68 16.38
C ASP A 114 1.60 -16.45 15.62
N GLU A 115 1.41 -17.76 15.38
CA GLU A 115 2.31 -18.58 14.57
C GLU A 115 2.22 -18.28 13.06
N GLU A 116 1.12 -17.69 12.61
CA GLU A 116 0.95 -17.26 11.21
C GLU A 116 1.56 -15.88 10.93
N LEU A 117 2.03 -15.17 11.97
CA LEU A 117 2.54 -13.79 11.91
C LEU A 117 4.07 -13.66 11.82
#